data_AF-A0A7M7SYJ6-F1
#
_entry.id   AF-A0A7M7SYJ6-F1
#
_cell.length_a   1.000
_cell.length_b   1.000
_cell.length_c   1.000
_cell.angle_alpha   90.00
_cell.angle_beta   90.00
_cell.angle_gamma   90.00
#
_symmetry.space_group_name_H-M   'P 1'
#
loop_
_entity.id
_entity.type
_entity.pdbx_description
1 polymer ?
#
loop_
_entity_poly.entity_id
_entity_poly.type
_entity_poly.pdbx_seq_one_letter_code
_entity_poly.pdbx_strand_id
1 'polypeptide(L)'
;MIPALHINTSLSAVTTCAMIYGFYDECKRRYNIKLWKTFTDCFNCLPIAAVVEGTIFCMHGGLSPDLNQVDQLRHISRPLDIPDHGLVCDLLWADPDEDITGWGENDRGVSYTFGGDVVRHFLKKNELSLIVRAHQVVEDGYQFFQKRKLVTLFSAPNYCGEFDNAAGVMIVTQDLTCSFSILQPQAGNGPKKDDKKK
;
A
#
# COMPACT_ATOMS: atom_id res chain seq x y z
N MET A 1 8.24 27.29 -0.15
CA MET A 1 7.32 26.17 -0.44
C MET A 1 7.10 25.44 0.87
N ILE A 2 5.86 25.39 1.38
CA ILE A 2 5.56 24.67 2.64
C ILE A 2 5.57 23.17 2.30
N PRO A 3 6.27 22.30 3.05
CA PRO A 3 6.17 20.86 2.82
C PRO A 3 4.73 20.39 3.05
N ALA A 4 4.12 19.76 2.04
CA ALA A 4 2.78 19.20 2.14
C ALA A 4 2.86 17.71 2.48
N LEU A 5 2.28 17.30 3.60
CA LEU A 5 2.13 15.89 3.98
C LEU A 5 0.80 15.35 3.44
N HIS A 6 0.88 14.30 2.64
CA HIS A 6 -0.30 13.58 2.14
C HIS A 6 -0.28 12.15 2.70
N ILE A 7 -1.42 11.72 3.22
CA ILE A 7 -1.62 10.37 3.76
C ILE A 7 -2.80 9.78 2.98
N ASN A 8 -2.55 8.68 2.27
CA ASN A 8 -3.59 7.91 1.61
C ASN A 8 -4.12 6.83 2.55
N THR A 9 -5.35 6.41 2.31
CA THR A 9 -5.98 5.29 3.01
C THR A 9 -5.18 4.01 2.78
N SER A 10 -4.86 3.31 3.85
CA SER A 10 -4.23 1.98 3.84
C SER A 10 -5.17 0.93 4.44
N LEU A 11 -4.87 -0.35 4.28
CA LEU A 11 -5.68 -1.42 4.88
C LEU A 11 -5.79 -1.32 6.40
N SER A 12 -4.73 -0.88 7.07
CA SER A 12 -4.76 -0.63 8.52
C SER A 12 -5.73 0.48 8.94
N ALA A 13 -6.16 1.34 8.02
CA ALA A 13 -7.16 2.38 8.25
C ALA A 13 -8.58 1.89 7.95
N VAL A 14 -8.76 0.70 7.35
CA VAL A 14 -10.08 0.07 7.15
C VAL A 14 -10.62 -0.36 8.51
N THR A 15 -11.83 0.08 8.86
CA THR A 15 -12.47 -0.17 10.16
C THR A 15 -12.41 -1.65 10.57
N THR A 16 -12.77 -2.56 9.65
CA THR A 16 -12.77 -4.00 9.88
C THR A 16 -11.37 -4.54 10.18
N CYS A 17 -10.35 -4.13 9.42
CA CYS A 17 -8.96 -4.51 9.67
C CYS A 17 -8.44 -3.92 10.99
N ALA A 18 -8.71 -2.65 11.26
CA ALA A 18 -8.30 -1.98 12.49
C ALA A 18 -8.93 -2.62 13.75
N MET A 19 -10.15 -3.16 13.62
CA MET A 19 -10.78 -3.94 14.69
C MET A 19 -10.10 -5.29 14.93
N ILE A 20 -9.76 -6.02 13.87
CA ILE A 20 -9.26 -7.41 13.96
C ILE A 20 -7.75 -7.46 14.27
N TYR A 21 -6.97 -6.54 13.72
CA TYR A 21 -5.49 -6.59 13.75
C TYR A 21 -4.86 -5.69 14.82
N GLY A 22 -5.58 -5.47 15.93
CA GLY A 22 -5.00 -4.98 17.18
C GLY A 22 -5.12 -3.47 17.47
N PHE A 23 -5.46 -2.62 16.49
CA PHE A 23 -5.59 -1.17 16.73
C PHE A 23 -6.76 -0.83 17.67
N TYR A 24 -7.89 -1.53 17.53
CA TYR A 24 -9.01 -1.42 18.46
C TYR A 24 -8.62 -1.79 19.89
N ASP A 25 -7.96 -2.95 20.05
CA ASP A 25 -7.54 -3.43 21.37
C ASP A 25 -6.50 -2.50 22.00
N GLU A 26 -5.59 -1.93 21.21
CA GLU A 26 -4.66 -0.92 21.70
C GLU A 26 -5.38 0.35 22.18
N CYS A 27 -6.31 0.89 21.38
CA CYS A 27 -7.11 2.05 21.76
C CYS A 27 -7.91 1.79 23.04
N LYS A 28 -8.55 0.61 23.13
CA LYS A 28 -9.33 0.20 24.29
C LYS A 28 -8.46 0.03 25.54
N ARG A 29 -7.28 -0.57 25.41
CA ARG A 29 -6.36 -0.85 26.51
C ARG A 29 -5.66 0.41 27.03
N ARG A 30 -5.23 1.31 26.15
CA ARG A 30 -4.45 2.51 26.51
C ARG A 30 -5.32 3.74 26.78
N TYR A 31 -6.52 3.79 26.19
CA TYR A 31 -7.41 4.94 26.26
C TYR A 31 -8.86 4.48 26.47
N ASN A 32 -9.71 4.55 25.43
CA ASN A 32 -11.10 4.13 25.48
C ASN A 32 -11.65 3.89 24.06
N ILE A 33 -12.83 3.29 23.99
CA ILE A 33 -13.52 2.96 22.73
C ILE A 33 -13.94 4.23 21.96
N LYS A 34 -14.18 5.36 22.65
CA LYS A 34 -14.55 6.62 21.99
C LYS A 34 -13.41 7.13 21.12
N LEU A 35 -12.16 7.00 21.57
CA LEU A 35 -10.98 7.38 20.77
C LEU A 35 -10.87 6.55 19.48
N TRP A 36 -11.11 5.24 19.55
CA TRP A 36 -11.14 4.38 18.36
C TRP A 36 -12.19 4.83 17.34
N LYS A 37 -13.40 5.21 17.79
CA LYS A 37 -14.43 5.77 16.90
C LYS A 37 -13.97 7.07 16.24
N THR A 38 -13.31 7.96 16.99
CA THR A 38 -12.74 9.19 16.42
C THR A 38 -11.66 8.91 15.37
N PHE A 39 -10.82 7.90 15.57
CA PHE A 39 -9.88 7.47 14.53
C PHE A 39 -10.60 6.90 13.30
N THR A 40 -11.66 6.13 13.51
CA THR A 40 -12.49 5.59 12.42
C THR A 40 -13.10 6.72 11.58
N ASP A 41 -13.70 7.73 12.23
CA ASP A 41 -14.23 8.91 11.55
C ASP A 41 -13.15 9.65 10.74
N CYS A 42 -11.93 9.73 11.28
CA CYS A 42 -10.77 10.30 10.59
C CYS A 42 -10.35 9.47 9.38
N PHE A 43 -10.24 8.15 9.52
CA PHE A 43 -9.85 7.23 8.44
C PHE A 43 -10.85 7.26 7.28
N ASN A 44 -12.15 7.33 7.57
CA ASN A 44 -13.20 7.44 6.56
C ASN A 44 -13.10 8.73 5.72
N CYS A 45 -12.30 9.71 6.16
CA CYS A 45 -12.08 10.96 5.44
C CYS A 45 -10.77 10.98 4.63
N LEU A 46 -9.92 9.96 4.74
CA LEU A 46 -8.64 9.91 4.02
C LEU A 46 -8.86 9.81 2.50
N PRO A 47 -7.97 10.39 1.67
CA PRO A 47 -7.98 10.16 0.23
C PRO A 47 -7.60 8.70 -0.08
N ILE A 48 -8.10 8.17 -1.20
CA ILE A 48 -7.83 6.77 -1.61
C ILE A 48 -6.59 6.65 -2.50
N ALA A 49 -6.29 7.70 -3.28
CA ALA A 49 -5.17 7.71 -4.22
C ALA A 49 -4.63 9.13 -4.41
N ALA A 50 -3.44 9.23 -4.99
CA ALA A 50 -2.79 10.49 -5.35
C ALA A 50 -2.15 10.40 -6.74
N VAL A 51 -1.98 11.56 -7.40
CA VAL A 51 -1.16 11.68 -8.61
C VAL A 51 -0.05 12.68 -8.34
N VAL A 52 1.20 12.26 -8.47
CA VAL A 52 2.39 13.12 -8.29
C VAL A 52 2.85 13.63 -9.64
N GLU A 53 2.97 14.95 -9.76
CA GLU A 53 3.41 15.66 -10.98
C GLU A 53 2.67 15.21 -12.25
N GLY A 54 1.38 14.86 -12.12
CA GLY A 54 0.54 14.43 -13.24
C GLY A 54 0.92 13.08 -13.88
N THR A 55 1.93 12.36 -13.38
CA THR A 55 2.49 11.20 -14.10
C THR A 55 2.70 9.94 -13.24
N ILE A 56 2.78 10.07 -11.92
CA ILE A 56 2.92 8.92 -11.01
C ILE A 56 1.61 8.73 -10.26
N PHE A 57 0.96 7.58 -10.45
CA PHE A 57 -0.27 7.24 -9.74
C PHE A 57 0.03 6.39 -8.50
N CYS A 58 -0.46 6.83 -7.35
CA CYS A 58 -0.18 6.22 -6.05
C CYS A 58 -1.48 5.73 -5.40
N MET A 59 -1.52 4.45 -5.00
CA MET A 59 -2.57 3.88 -4.14
C MET A 59 -1.97 2.85 -3.17
N HIS A 60 -2.78 2.29 -2.27
CA HIS A 60 -2.30 1.25 -1.36
C HIS A 60 -2.30 -0.14 -2.00
N GLY A 61 -3.48 -0.53 -2.49
CA GLY A 61 -3.82 -1.78 -3.16
C GLY A 61 -3.35 -1.81 -4.60
N GLY A 62 -4.27 -2.09 -5.51
CA GLY A 62 -3.98 -2.36 -6.92
C GLY A 62 -5.02 -1.73 -7.83
N LEU A 63 -4.90 -2.01 -9.13
CA LEU A 63 -5.87 -1.50 -10.11
C LEU A 63 -7.23 -2.17 -9.90
N SER A 64 -8.29 -1.54 -10.40
CA SER A 64 -9.65 -2.10 -10.44
C SER A 64 -10.12 -2.28 -11.88
N PRO A 65 -10.89 -3.34 -12.20
CA PRO A 65 -11.58 -3.43 -13.50
C PRO A 65 -12.56 -2.27 -13.72
N ASP A 66 -13.05 -1.65 -12.64
CA ASP A 66 -13.95 -0.49 -12.69
C ASP A 66 -13.21 0.85 -12.86
N LEU A 67 -11.88 0.85 -12.69
CA LEU A 67 -11.04 2.04 -12.83
C LEU A 67 -10.59 2.22 -14.28
N ASN A 68 -11.31 3.06 -15.01
CA ASN A 68 -11.02 3.42 -16.39
C ASN A 68 -10.20 4.70 -16.51
N GLN A 69 -10.51 5.71 -15.69
CA GLN A 69 -9.87 7.01 -15.65
C GLN A 69 -9.61 7.43 -14.21
N VAL A 70 -8.44 8.02 -13.94
CA VAL A 70 -8.08 8.49 -12.59
C VAL A 70 -9.09 9.51 -12.04
N ASP A 71 -9.67 10.33 -12.91
CA ASP A 71 -10.65 11.35 -12.51
C ASP A 71 -11.94 10.78 -11.92
N GLN A 72 -12.27 9.51 -12.18
CA GLN A 72 -13.40 8.83 -11.51
C GLN A 72 -13.27 8.89 -9.98
N LEU A 73 -12.03 8.88 -9.46
CA LEU A 73 -11.75 8.89 -8.03
C LEU A 73 -12.12 10.22 -7.35
N ARG A 74 -12.21 11.31 -8.11
CA ARG A 74 -12.61 12.63 -7.58
C ARG A 74 -14.08 12.67 -7.17
N HIS A 75 -14.89 11.75 -7.70
CA HIS A 75 -16.33 11.68 -7.43
C HIS A 75 -16.67 10.79 -6.23
N ILE A 76 -15.67 10.15 -5.62
CA ILE A 76 -15.86 9.37 -4.39
C ILE A 76 -16.13 10.33 -3.24
N SER A 77 -17.35 10.27 -2.72
CA SER A 77 -17.79 11.10 -1.59
C SER A 77 -17.18 10.57 -0.28
N ARG A 78 -16.82 11.48 0.61
CA ARG A 78 -16.30 11.18 1.95
C ARG A 78 -17.17 11.89 3.01
N PRO A 79 -17.35 11.34 4.22
CA PRO A 79 -16.72 10.12 4.76
C PRO A 79 -17.19 8.85 4.06
N LEU A 80 -16.30 7.88 3.91
CA LEU A 80 -16.53 6.63 3.20
C LEU A 80 -16.11 5.45 4.09
N ASP A 81 -17.04 4.54 4.34
CA ASP A 81 -16.68 3.21 4.82
C ASP A 81 -16.31 2.32 3.62
N ILE A 82 -15.32 1.46 3.80
CA ILE A 82 -14.73 0.71 2.68
C ILE A 82 -15.64 -0.48 2.34
N PRO A 83 -16.16 -0.57 1.10
CA PRO A 83 -17.03 -1.67 0.70
C PRO A 83 -16.25 -2.99 0.55
N ASP A 84 -16.96 -4.10 0.64
CA ASP A 84 -16.39 -5.45 0.47
C ASP A 84 -16.04 -5.79 -0.99
N HIS A 85 -16.49 -4.99 -1.96
CA HIS A 85 -16.23 -5.16 -3.39
C HIS A 85 -16.29 -3.83 -4.15
N GLY A 86 -15.78 -3.84 -5.39
CA GLY A 86 -15.81 -2.72 -6.32
C GLY A 86 -14.62 -1.77 -6.19
N LEU A 87 -14.66 -0.67 -6.94
CA LEU A 87 -13.54 0.25 -7.15
C LEU A 87 -12.69 0.59 -5.91
N VAL A 88 -13.32 0.97 -4.80
CA VAL A 88 -12.60 1.39 -3.59
C VAL A 88 -11.95 0.20 -2.88
N CYS A 89 -12.65 -0.95 -2.86
CA CYS A 89 -12.09 -2.19 -2.34
C CYS A 89 -10.83 -2.56 -3.13
N ASP A 90 -10.91 -2.54 -4.45
CA ASP A 90 -9.80 -2.95 -5.32
C ASP A 90 -8.57 -2.06 -5.19
N LEU A 91 -8.78 -0.73 -5.08
CA LEU A 91 -7.71 0.22 -4.84
C LEU A 91 -6.96 0.02 -3.52
N LEU A 92 -7.52 -0.75 -2.59
CA LEU A 92 -6.93 -1.08 -1.30
C LEU A 92 -6.43 -2.53 -1.22
N TRP A 93 -7.00 -3.46 -2.00
CA TRP A 93 -6.77 -4.90 -1.85
C TRP A 93 -6.19 -5.63 -3.06
N ALA A 94 -6.29 -5.09 -4.28
CA ALA A 94 -5.81 -5.79 -5.47
C ALA A 94 -4.28 -5.90 -5.48
N ASP A 95 -3.75 -6.96 -6.11
CA ASP A 95 -2.31 -7.25 -6.18
C ASP A 95 -1.84 -7.51 -7.63
N PRO A 96 -0.65 -7.04 -8.03
CA PRO A 96 -0.05 -7.43 -9.30
C PRO A 96 0.40 -8.89 -9.27
N ASP A 97 0.25 -9.59 -10.39
CA ASP A 97 0.70 -10.97 -10.57
C ASP A 97 1.40 -11.12 -11.94
N GLU A 98 2.60 -11.70 -11.94
CA GLU A 98 3.44 -11.86 -13.13
C GLU A 98 3.06 -13.05 -14.00
N ASP A 99 2.37 -14.03 -13.44
CA ASP A 99 2.04 -15.30 -14.09
C ASP A 99 0.70 -15.25 -14.84
N ILE A 100 -0.03 -14.13 -14.76
CA ILE A 100 -1.35 -13.97 -15.38
C ILE A 100 -1.39 -12.88 -16.47
N THR A 101 -2.43 -12.99 -17.31
CA THR A 101 -2.81 -11.94 -18.27
C THR A 101 -4.23 -11.49 -17.97
N GLY A 102 -4.48 -10.18 -17.93
CA GLY A 102 -5.78 -9.63 -17.57
C GLY A 102 -6.00 -9.64 -16.06
N TRP A 103 -7.17 -10.11 -15.63
CA TRP A 103 -7.61 -10.15 -14.23
C TRP A 103 -7.72 -11.60 -13.75
N GLY A 104 -7.29 -11.86 -12.52
CA GLY A 104 -7.37 -13.17 -11.87
C GLY A 104 -8.04 -13.08 -10.49
N GLU A 105 -8.33 -14.25 -9.92
CA GLU A 105 -8.74 -14.35 -8.53
C GLU A 105 -7.58 -13.99 -7.60
N ASN A 106 -7.90 -13.45 -6.42
CA ASN A 106 -6.92 -13.10 -5.41
C ASN A 106 -6.98 -14.09 -4.25
N ASP A 107 -5.86 -14.73 -3.92
CA ASP A 107 -5.72 -15.71 -2.84
C ASP A 107 -6.07 -15.14 -1.46
N ARG A 108 -6.14 -13.80 -1.32
CA ARG A 108 -6.65 -13.13 -0.12
C ARG A 108 -8.15 -13.31 0.10
N GLY A 109 -8.88 -13.83 -0.90
CA GLY A 109 -10.34 -13.97 -0.86
C GLY A 109 -11.10 -12.64 -1.02
N VAL A 110 -10.41 -11.57 -1.44
CA VAL A 110 -10.98 -10.24 -1.65
C VAL A 110 -10.29 -9.57 -2.84
N SER A 111 -11.07 -8.84 -3.66
CA SER A 111 -10.61 -8.18 -4.87
C SER A 111 -9.96 -9.14 -5.89
N TYR A 112 -9.04 -8.64 -6.72
CA TYR A 112 -8.47 -9.31 -7.89
C TYR A 112 -6.95 -9.27 -7.88
N THR A 113 -6.36 -10.18 -8.65
CA THR A 113 -4.99 -10.04 -9.16
C THR A 113 -5.03 -9.42 -10.57
N PHE A 114 -3.95 -8.74 -10.98
CA PHE A 114 -3.86 -8.15 -12.32
C PHE A 114 -2.48 -8.31 -12.97
N GLY A 115 -2.50 -8.61 -14.27
CA GLY A 115 -1.31 -8.85 -15.07
C GLY A 115 -0.59 -7.59 -15.55
N GLY A 116 0.61 -7.78 -16.10
CA GLY A 116 1.41 -6.70 -16.67
C GLY A 116 0.76 -5.99 -17.86
N ASP A 117 -0.15 -6.63 -18.57
CA ASP A 117 -0.94 -6.04 -19.65
C ASP A 117 -1.94 -5.00 -19.14
N VAL A 118 -2.60 -5.25 -18.00
CA VAL A 118 -3.50 -4.31 -17.33
C VAL A 118 -2.74 -3.05 -16.93
N VAL A 119 -1.56 -3.19 -16.32
CA VAL A 119 -0.67 -2.06 -15.96
C VAL A 119 -0.32 -1.22 -17.19
N ARG A 120 0.14 -1.87 -18.28
CA ARG A 120 0.50 -1.16 -19.52
C ARG A 120 -0.69 -0.41 -20.11
N HIS A 121 -1.86 -1.05 -20.16
CA HIS A 121 -3.07 -0.47 -20.70
C HIS A 121 -3.51 0.75 -19.89
N PHE A 122 -3.56 0.62 -18.57
CA PHE A 122 -3.98 1.68 -17.67
C PHE A 122 -3.09 2.92 -17.77
N LEU A 123 -1.77 2.73 -17.72
CA LEU A 123 -0.79 3.82 -17.83
C LEU A 123 -0.91 4.53 -19.17
N LYS A 124 -1.00 3.79 -20.27
CA LYS A 124 -1.15 4.37 -21.61
C LYS A 124 -2.44 5.17 -21.74
N LYS A 125 -3.56 4.64 -21.22
CA LYS A 125 -4.88 5.27 -21.30
C LYS A 125 -4.97 6.58 -20.51
N ASN A 126 -4.25 6.66 -19.38
CA ASN A 126 -4.27 7.81 -18.49
C ASN A 126 -3.05 8.73 -18.64
N GLU A 127 -2.21 8.51 -19.66
CA GLU A 127 -0.99 9.27 -19.92
C GLU A 127 -0.01 9.32 -18.72
N LEU A 128 0.04 8.23 -17.95
CA LEU A 128 0.88 8.07 -16.77
C LEU A 128 2.16 7.29 -17.10
N SER A 129 3.18 7.49 -16.28
CA SER A 129 4.49 6.83 -16.44
C SER A 129 4.71 5.66 -15.50
N LEU A 130 4.18 5.73 -14.27
CA LEU A 130 4.49 4.82 -13.16
C LEU A 130 3.29 4.66 -12.22
N ILE A 131 3.06 3.43 -11.75
CA ILE A 131 2.22 3.14 -10.59
C ILE A 131 3.11 2.91 -9.37
N VAL A 132 2.78 3.51 -8.24
CA VAL A 132 3.43 3.26 -6.93
C VAL A 132 2.37 2.71 -5.98
N ARG A 133 2.66 1.57 -5.38
CA ARG A 133 1.73 0.92 -4.45
C ARG A 133 2.43 0.28 -3.26
N ALA A 134 1.66 -0.27 -2.31
CA ALA A 134 2.20 -0.88 -1.09
C ALA A 134 1.66 -2.31 -0.88
N HIS A 135 1.02 -2.58 0.27
CA HIS A 135 0.28 -3.80 0.62
C HIS A 135 1.05 -5.13 0.73
N GLN A 136 1.96 -5.44 -0.19
CA GLN A 136 2.76 -6.67 -0.19
C GLN A 136 4.12 -6.43 0.47
N VAL A 137 4.53 -7.34 1.36
CA VAL A 137 5.89 -7.37 1.91
C VAL A 137 6.84 -7.75 0.77
N VAL A 138 7.92 -6.99 0.63
CA VAL A 138 8.96 -7.21 -0.39
C VAL A 138 10.33 -7.16 0.28
N GLU A 139 11.23 -8.05 -0.14
CA GLU A 139 12.50 -8.33 0.55
C GLU A 139 13.35 -7.07 0.76
N ASP A 140 13.60 -6.30 -0.30
CA ASP A 140 14.43 -5.09 -0.25
C ASP A 140 13.65 -3.82 0.16
N GLY A 141 12.40 -3.95 0.58
CA GLY A 141 11.51 -2.82 0.88
C GLY A 141 10.97 -2.09 -0.35
N TYR A 142 11.42 -2.46 -1.55
CA TYR A 142 10.78 -2.11 -2.82
C TYR A 142 10.92 -3.25 -3.84
N GLN A 143 9.98 -3.35 -4.77
CA GLN A 143 10.04 -4.31 -5.88
C GLN A 143 9.40 -3.72 -7.13
N PHE A 144 10.09 -3.83 -8.27
CA PHE A 144 9.53 -3.45 -9.55
C PHE A 144 8.72 -4.56 -10.17
N PHE A 145 7.64 -4.17 -10.85
CA PHE A 145 6.82 -5.01 -11.68
C PHE A 145 6.73 -4.45 -13.10
N GLN A 146 6.53 -5.34 -14.07
CA GLN A 146 6.24 -4.99 -15.46
C GLN A 146 7.20 -3.95 -16.06
N LYS A 147 8.48 -4.30 -16.27
CA LYS A 147 9.50 -3.41 -16.85
C LYS A 147 9.55 -2.02 -16.16
N ARG A 148 9.48 -2.01 -14.82
CA ARG A 148 9.50 -0.81 -13.96
C ARG A 148 8.32 0.14 -14.17
N LYS A 149 7.18 -0.37 -14.65
CA LYS A 149 5.94 0.42 -14.81
C LYS A 149 5.09 0.44 -13.56
N LEU A 150 5.33 -0.47 -12.62
CA LEU A 150 4.77 -0.46 -11.29
C LEU A 150 5.89 -0.72 -10.27
N VAL A 151 5.84 -0.06 -9.12
CA VAL A 151 6.70 -0.35 -7.97
C VAL A 151 5.86 -0.58 -6.72
N THR A 152 6.16 -1.66 -6.03
CA THR A 152 5.65 -1.95 -4.68
C THR A 152 6.65 -1.42 -3.67
N LEU A 153 6.18 -0.70 -2.65
CA LEU A 153 6.96 -0.20 -1.53
C LEU A 153 6.45 -0.78 -0.22
N PHE A 154 7.37 -1.19 0.65
CA PHE A 154 7.05 -1.65 1.99
C PHE A 154 8.01 -1.00 2.98
N SER A 155 7.48 -0.30 3.99
CA SER A 155 8.28 0.59 4.86
C SER A 155 8.37 0.13 6.32
N ALA A 156 7.90 -1.09 6.64
CA ALA A 156 8.09 -1.70 7.95
C ALA A 156 9.17 -2.79 7.85
N PRO A 157 10.39 -2.57 8.38
CA PRO A 157 11.44 -3.58 8.35
C PRO A 157 11.14 -4.65 9.39
N ASN A 158 11.64 -5.87 9.17
CA ASN A 158 11.39 -7.02 10.04
C ASN A 158 9.89 -7.20 10.34
N TYR A 159 9.05 -7.25 9.30
CA TYR A 159 7.61 -7.20 9.46
C TYR A 159 7.11 -8.30 10.39
N CYS A 160 6.31 -7.93 11.40
CA CYS A 160 5.81 -8.81 12.46
C CYS A 160 6.87 -9.62 13.23
N GLY A 161 8.17 -9.37 13.06
CA GLY A 161 9.24 -10.22 13.60
C GLY A 161 9.38 -11.58 12.90
N GLU A 162 8.70 -11.78 11.77
CA GLU A 162 8.62 -13.05 11.04
C GLU A 162 9.35 -13.00 9.69
N PHE A 163 9.54 -11.80 9.14
CA PHE A 163 10.19 -11.57 7.86
C PHE A 163 11.53 -10.87 8.07
N ASP A 164 12.55 -11.20 7.28
CA ASP A 164 13.83 -10.47 7.28
C ASP A 164 13.86 -9.31 6.26
N ASN A 165 12.69 -8.74 5.94
CA ASN A 165 12.58 -7.70 4.92
C ASN A 165 13.15 -6.35 5.40
N ALA A 166 13.72 -5.61 4.46
CA ALA A 166 14.06 -4.20 4.63
C ALA A 166 12.83 -3.30 4.45
N ALA A 167 12.98 -2.04 4.83
CA ALA A 167 12.02 -0.98 4.57
C ALA A 167 12.54 -0.05 3.47
N GLY A 168 11.69 0.26 2.49
CA GLY A 168 11.98 1.16 1.39
C GLY A 168 11.19 2.46 1.49
N VAL A 169 11.83 3.56 1.12
CA VAL A 169 11.20 4.86 0.85
C VAL A 169 11.63 5.32 -0.54
N MET A 170 10.67 5.58 -1.41
CA MET A 170 10.95 6.18 -2.72
C MET A 170 11.00 7.70 -2.61
N ILE A 171 12.09 8.28 -3.10
CA ILE A 171 12.32 9.73 -3.18
C ILE A 171 12.19 10.12 -4.65
N VAL A 172 11.24 11.01 -4.93
CA VAL A 172 11.01 11.57 -6.27
C VAL A 172 11.48 13.02 -6.27
N THR A 173 12.45 13.33 -7.12
CA THR A 173 12.97 14.70 -7.31
C THR A 173 12.12 15.48 -8.33
N GLN A 174 12.35 16.79 -8.46
CA GLN A 174 11.57 17.67 -9.35
C GLN A 174 11.67 17.29 -10.83
N ASP A 175 12.78 16.69 -11.25
CA ASP A 175 13.01 16.13 -12.58
C ASP A 175 12.43 14.71 -12.74
N LEU A 176 11.62 14.24 -11.77
CA LEU A 176 10.99 12.92 -11.72
C LEU A 176 11.98 11.75 -11.59
N THR A 177 13.24 12.03 -11.25
CA THR A 177 14.19 10.97 -10.92
C THR A 177 13.75 10.27 -9.63
N CYS A 178 13.52 8.96 -9.73
CA CYS A 178 13.11 8.12 -8.60
C CYS A 178 14.34 7.42 -8.02
N SER A 179 14.59 7.60 -6.73
CA SER A 179 15.63 6.90 -5.96
C SER A 179 15.04 6.24 -4.72
N PHE A 180 15.74 5.27 -4.12
CA PHE A 180 15.24 4.52 -2.97
C PHE A 180 16.19 4.65 -1.80
N SER A 181 15.66 5.01 -0.63
CA SER A 181 16.34 4.94 0.65
C SER A 181 15.91 3.68 1.37
N ILE A 182 16.87 2.82 1.73
CA ILE A 182 16.62 1.50 2.30
C ILE A 182 17.09 1.44 3.74
N LEU A 183 16.19 1.01 4.64
CA LEU A 183 16.47 0.72 6.03
C LEU A 183 16.46 -0.80 6.24
N GLN A 184 17.63 -1.37 6.47
CA GLN A 184 17.79 -2.80 6.75
C GLN A 184 17.21 -3.17 8.12
N PRO A 185 16.68 -4.39 8.29
CA PRO A 185 16.23 -4.85 9.60
C PRO A 185 17.42 -4.86 10.57
N GLN A 186 17.20 -4.39 11.80
CA GLN A 186 18.21 -4.55 12.83
C GLN A 186 18.27 -6.02 13.21
N ALA A 187 19.44 -6.65 13.10
CA ALA A 187 19.67 -7.97 13.66
C ALA A 187 19.27 -7.92 15.13
N GLY A 188 18.26 -8.72 15.52
CA GLY A 188 17.85 -8.79 16.90
C GLY A 188 19.05 -9.12 17.78
N ASN A 189 19.20 -8.43 18.91
CA ASN A 189 20.03 -8.91 20.02
C ASN A 189 19.37 -10.18 20.60
N GLY A 190 19.35 -11.27 19.82
CA GLY A 190 19.13 -12.61 20.33
C GLY A 190 20.33 -13.01 21.19
N PRO A 191 20.16 -13.87 22.20
CA PRO A 191 21.26 -14.27 23.06
C PRO A 191 22.37 -14.86 22.19
N LYS A 192 23.59 -14.33 22.32
CA LYS A 192 24.79 -14.93 21.73
C LYS A 192 24.81 -16.39 22.18
N LYS A 193 24.69 -17.33 21.25
CA LYS A 193 25.06 -18.72 21.53
C LYS A 193 26.55 -18.67 21.84
N ASP A 194 26.88 -18.81 23.12
CA ASP A 194 28.25 -19.04 23.55
C ASP A 194 28.72 -20.35 22.90
N ASP A 195 29.56 -20.23 21.88
CA ASP A 195 30.41 -21.31 21.41
C ASP A 195 31.35 -21.72 22.56
N LYS A 196 30.87 -22.59 23.44
CA LYS A 196 31.75 -23.37 24.32
C LYS A 196 32.51 -24.36 23.45
N LYS A 197 33.66 -23.92 22.94
CA LYS A 197 34.79 -24.81 22.63
C LYS A 197 35.21 -25.51 23.93
N LYS A 198 34.93 -26.80 24.03
CA LYS A 198 35.77 -27.79 24.71
C LYS A 198 35.58 -29.14 24.06
#